data_AF-A0A1B6HW58-F1
#
_entry.id   AF-A0A1B6HW58-F1
#
_cell.length_a   1.000
_cell.length_b   1.000
_cell.length_c   1.000
_cell.angle_alpha   90.00
_cell.angle_beta   90.00
_cell.angle_gamma   90.00
#
_symmetry.space_group_name_H-M   'P 1'
#
loop_
_entity.id
_entity.type
_entity.pdbx_description
1 polymer ?
#
loop_
_entity_poly.entity_id
_entity_poly.type
_entity_poly.pdbx_seq_one_letter_code
_entity_poly.pdbx_strand_id
1 'polypeptide(L)'
;YDVAVASEVIEHVPDKDSFLAATVATLKLGGSVFLTTPNRTLFSWLGGIVMAENVLNIVPKGTHNYSKFIKPAELSALLEKYGCSVQLVNGMFYDPVRNRWMWSPTKAFIYAIHAIKIKDLNR
;
A
#
# COMPACT_ATOMS: atom_id res chain seq x y z
N TYR A 1 -11.32 -17.07 2.25
CA TYR A 1 -11.31 -16.26 3.48
C TYR A 1 -12.35 -15.16 3.41
N ASP A 2 -12.85 -14.75 4.57
CA ASP A 2 -13.78 -13.61 4.70
C ASP A 2 -13.03 -12.28 4.70
N VAL A 3 -11.78 -12.27 5.20
CA VAL A 3 -10.90 -11.09 5.20
C VAL A 3 -9.47 -11.50 4.85
N ALA A 4 -8.78 -10.66 4.08
CA ALA A 4 -7.34 -10.69 3.86
C ALA A 4 -6.71 -9.36 4.28
N VAL A 5 -5.58 -9.41 4.97
CA VAL A 5 -4.82 -8.24 5.39
C VAL A 5 -3.37 -8.41 4.95
N ALA A 6 -2.84 -7.40 4.25
CA ALA A 6 -1.45 -7.37 3.83
C ALA A 6 -0.88 -5.97 4.06
N SER A 7 -0.05 -5.83 5.09
CA SER A 7 0.47 -4.56 5.57
C SER A 7 1.95 -4.44 5.24
N GLU A 8 2.35 -3.34 4.58
CA GLU A 8 3.74 -2.99 4.25
C GLU A 8 4.52 -4.14 3.56
N VAL A 9 3.85 -4.84 2.64
CA VAL A 9 4.43 -5.99 1.93
C VAL A 9 4.51 -5.77 0.41
N ILE A 10 3.51 -5.10 -0.17
CA ILE A 10 3.34 -5.04 -1.63
C ILE A 10 4.49 -4.29 -2.34
N GLU A 11 5.11 -3.32 -1.68
CA GLU A 11 6.28 -2.59 -2.17
C GLU A 11 7.52 -3.48 -2.32
N HIS A 12 7.62 -4.54 -1.54
CA HIS A 12 8.70 -5.52 -1.59
C HIS A 12 8.45 -6.64 -2.60
N VAL A 13 7.21 -6.79 -3.07
CA VAL A 13 6.84 -7.79 -4.06
C VAL A 13 7.30 -7.37 -5.47
N PRO A 14 8.04 -8.22 -6.21
CA PRO A 14 8.45 -7.95 -7.58
C PRO A 14 7.26 -7.86 -8.56
N ASP A 15 6.36 -8.85 -8.50
CA ASP A 15 5.13 -8.91 -9.30
C ASP A 15 3.89 -8.63 -8.44
N LYS A 16 3.52 -7.35 -8.38
CA LYS A 16 2.38 -6.85 -7.61
C LYS A 16 1.04 -7.31 -8.18
N ASP A 17 0.97 -7.52 -9.49
CA ASP A 17 -0.23 -7.96 -10.20
C ASP A 17 -0.59 -9.39 -9.79
N SER A 18 0.37 -10.31 -9.90
CA SER A 18 0.19 -11.71 -9.48
C SER A 18 -0.10 -11.85 -7.99
N PHE A 19 0.54 -11.03 -7.14
CA PHE A 19 0.27 -11.04 -5.70
C PHE A 19 -1.16 -10.63 -5.37
N LEU A 20 -1.67 -9.56 -5.99
CA LEU A 20 -3.05 -9.12 -5.78
C LEU A 20 -4.04 -10.12 -6.37
N ALA A 21 -3.76 -10.68 -7.54
CA ALA A 21 -4.56 -11.74 -8.15
C ALA A 21 -4.74 -12.92 -7.18
N ALA A 22 -3.63 -13.43 -6.63
CA ALA A 22 -3.64 -14.53 -5.68
C ALA A 22 -4.39 -14.15 -4.40
N THR A 23 -4.12 -12.97 -3.84
CA THR A 23 -4.79 -12.48 -2.62
C THR A 23 -6.31 -12.45 -2.80
N VAL A 24 -6.79 -11.85 -3.89
CA VAL A 24 -8.22 -11.74 -4.19
C VAL A 24 -8.84 -13.10 -4.53
N ALA A 25 -8.10 -14.01 -5.16
CA ALA A 25 -8.57 -15.37 -5.43
C ALA A 25 -8.87 -16.16 -4.15
N THR A 26 -8.14 -15.89 -3.06
CA THR A 26 -8.42 -16.55 -1.77
C THR A 26 -9.65 -16.01 -1.05
N LEU A 27 -10.22 -14.87 -1.47
CA LEU A 27 -11.39 -14.27 -0.85
C LEU A 27 -12.69 -14.88 -1.38
N LYS A 28 -13.64 -15.08 -0.46
CA LYS A 28 -15.03 -15.35 -0.82
C LYS A 28 -15.64 -14.12 -1.50
N LEU A 29 -16.69 -14.30 -2.29
CA LEU A 29 -17.53 -13.19 -2.74
C LEU A 29 -18.08 -12.44 -1.50
N GLY A 30 -17.98 -11.12 -1.49
CA GLY A 30 -18.27 -10.26 -0.32
C GLY A 30 -17.12 -10.15 0.69
N GLY A 31 -16.03 -10.90 0.51
CA GLY A 31 -14.85 -10.83 1.37
C GLY A 31 -14.09 -9.51 1.23
N SER A 32 -13.47 -9.06 2.32
CA SER A 32 -12.72 -7.80 2.38
C SER A 32 -11.22 -8.00 2.23
N VAL A 33 -10.55 -7.06 1.57
CA VAL A 33 -9.09 -6.94 1.55
C VAL A 33 -8.68 -5.59 2.12
N PHE A 34 -7.70 -5.61 3.02
CA PHE A 34 -7.07 -4.44 3.59
C PHE A 34 -5.59 -4.45 3.25
N LEU A 35 -5.11 -3.36 2.65
CA LEU A 35 -3.70 -3.21 2.30
C LEU A 35 -3.17 -1.91 2.88
N THR A 36 -1.95 -1.92 3.42
CA THR A 36 -1.20 -0.70 3.74
C THR A 36 0.11 -0.72 2.98
N THR A 37 0.52 0.44 2.46
CA THR A 37 1.80 0.58 1.76
C THR A 37 2.25 2.04 1.72
N PRO A 38 3.56 2.31 1.61
CA PRO A 38 4.05 3.65 1.36
C PRO A 38 3.55 4.19 0.02
N ASN A 39 3.06 5.43 0.03
CA ASN A 39 2.65 6.11 -1.19
C ASN A 39 3.88 6.55 -2.01
N ARG A 40 3.81 6.38 -3.33
CA ARG A 40 4.76 6.97 -4.27
C ARG A 40 4.53 8.47 -4.41
N THR A 41 4.91 9.22 -3.40
CA THR A 41 4.91 10.69 -3.35
C THR A 41 6.32 11.21 -3.15
N LEU A 42 6.57 12.45 -3.59
CA LEU A 42 7.83 13.14 -3.32
C LEU A 42 8.09 13.30 -1.81
N PHE A 43 7.04 13.35 -0.97
CA PHE A 43 7.14 13.44 0.49
C PHE A 43 7.56 12.13 1.17
N SER A 44 7.05 10.98 0.73
CA SER A 44 7.52 9.68 1.22
C SER A 44 8.97 9.43 0.79
N TRP A 45 9.32 9.91 -0.41
CA TRP A 45 10.69 9.94 -0.91
C TRP A 45 11.59 10.89 -0.09
N LEU A 46 11.18 12.14 0.15
CA LEU A 46 11.95 13.13 0.94
C LEU A 46 12.08 12.73 2.43
N GLY A 47 11.01 12.24 3.06
CA GLY A 47 11.01 11.84 4.46
C GLY A 47 11.90 10.62 4.73
N GLY A 48 11.93 9.64 3.81
CA GLY A 48 12.78 8.46 3.94
C GLY A 48 14.23 8.67 3.47
N ILE A 49 14.44 9.43 2.39
CA ILE A 49 15.75 9.52 1.72
C ILE A 49 16.55 10.73 2.19
N VAL A 50 15.95 11.91 2.40
CA VAL A 50 16.74 13.07 2.88
C VAL A 50 17.16 12.89 4.33
N MET A 51 16.33 12.25 5.17
CA MET A 51 16.71 11.94 6.55
C MET A 51 17.80 10.85 6.64
N ALA A 52 17.75 9.83 5.78
CA ALA A 52 18.72 8.72 5.80
C ALA A 52 20.03 8.99 5.01
N GLU A 53 19.97 9.66 3.85
CA GLU A 53 21.15 9.97 3.02
C GLU A 53 21.84 11.27 3.44
N ASN A 54 21.12 12.34 3.85
CA ASN A 54 21.74 13.65 4.11
C ASN A 54 21.90 14.01 5.60
N VAL A 55 21.13 13.42 6.52
CA VAL A 55 21.24 13.71 7.97
C VAL A 55 21.99 12.62 8.73
N LEU A 56 21.78 11.34 8.40
CA LEU A 56 22.37 10.21 9.15
C LEU A 56 23.55 9.52 8.42
N ASN A 57 23.74 9.75 7.12
CA ASN A 57 24.86 9.22 6.31
C ASN A 57 25.03 7.68 6.38
N ILE A 58 23.92 6.94 6.49
CA ILE A 58 23.92 5.48 6.71
C ILE A 58 23.99 4.70 5.37
N VAL A 59 23.62 5.33 4.24
CA VAL A 59 23.42 4.61 2.96
C VAL A 59 23.94 5.41 1.76
N PRO A 60 24.57 4.77 0.75
CA PRO A 60 25.07 5.47 -0.45
C PRO A 60 23.96 6.15 -1.25
N LYS A 61 24.29 7.32 -1.84
CA LYS A 61 23.39 8.09 -2.71
C LYS A 61 22.86 7.23 -3.86
N GLY A 62 21.54 7.17 -4.01
CA GLY A 62 20.88 6.50 -5.15
C GLY A 62 20.42 5.06 -4.88
N THR A 63 20.40 4.62 -3.62
CA THR A 63 20.02 3.25 -3.24
C THR A 63 18.50 3.01 -3.27
N HIS A 64 17.68 4.06 -3.16
CA HIS A 64 16.22 3.93 -3.07
C HIS A 64 15.54 3.99 -4.44
N ASN A 65 15.13 2.82 -4.94
CA ASN A 65 14.29 2.69 -6.14
C ASN A 65 12.87 3.22 -5.87
N TYR A 66 12.64 4.51 -6.13
CA TYR A 66 11.33 5.19 -6.12
C TYR A 66 10.26 4.49 -6.99
N SER A 67 10.69 3.66 -7.93
CA SER A 67 9.87 2.82 -8.81
C SER A 67 9.09 1.72 -8.06
N LYS A 68 9.47 1.35 -6.83
CA LYS A 68 8.85 0.24 -6.10
C LYS A 68 7.55 0.58 -5.38
N PHE A 69 7.32 1.85 -5.07
CA PHE A 69 6.10 2.30 -4.40
C PHE A 69 4.93 2.37 -5.38
N ILE A 70 3.72 2.10 -4.88
CA ILE A 70 2.51 2.07 -5.67
C ILE A 70 1.57 3.21 -5.26
N LYS A 71 1.11 4.00 -6.25
CA LYS A 71 0.15 5.08 -5.98
C LYS A 71 -1.21 4.49 -5.62
N PRO A 72 -2.02 5.16 -4.78
CA PRO A 72 -3.36 4.69 -4.44
C PRO A 72 -4.23 4.40 -5.68
N ALA A 73 -4.17 5.24 -6.71
CA ALA A 73 -4.92 5.02 -7.94
C ALA A 73 -4.49 3.76 -8.71
N GLU A 74 -3.19 3.44 -8.70
CA GLU A 74 -2.66 2.22 -9.34
C GLU A 74 -3.11 0.98 -8.58
N LEU A 75 -3.05 1.02 -7.24
CA LEU A 75 -3.52 -0.08 -6.40
C LEU A 75 -5.04 -0.28 -6.50
N SER A 76 -5.81 0.81 -6.54
CA SER A 76 -7.26 0.77 -6.78
C SER A 76 -7.58 0.10 -8.12
N ALA A 77 -6.92 0.51 -9.20
CA ALA A 77 -7.13 -0.06 -10.53
C ALA A 77 -6.80 -1.56 -10.59
N LEU A 78 -5.74 -2.01 -9.90
CA LEU A 78 -5.41 -3.44 -9.80
C LEU A 78 -6.48 -4.21 -9.03
N LEU A 79 -6.97 -3.69 -7.91
CA LEU A 79 -8.04 -4.33 -7.15
C LEU A 79 -9.33 -4.44 -7.97
N GLU A 80 -9.69 -3.39 -8.70
CA GLU A 80 -10.86 -3.36 -9.58
C GLU A 80 -10.73 -4.34 -10.74
N LYS A 81 -9.53 -4.44 -11.34
CA LYS A 81 -9.19 -5.45 -12.36
C LYS A 81 -9.49 -6.87 -11.87
N TYR A 82 -9.34 -7.16 -10.58
CA TYR A 82 -9.61 -8.47 -9.99
C TYR A 82 -11.01 -8.64 -9.39
N GLY A 83 -11.94 -7.75 -9.70
CA GLY A 83 -13.35 -7.88 -9.31
C GLY A 83 -13.64 -7.36 -7.90
N CYS A 84 -12.75 -6.56 -7.32
CA CYS A 84 -13.01 -5.84 -6.09
C CYS A 84 -13.60 -4.45 -6.35
N SER A 85 -14.35 -3.93 -5.39
CA SER A 85 -14.79 -2.54 -5.35
C SER A 85 -14.10 -1.84 -4.18
N VAL A 86 -13.33 -0.80 -4.48
CA VAL A 86 -12.63 0.00 -3.46
C VAL A 86 -13.65 0.81 -2.67
N GLN A 87 -13.65 0.62 -1.36
CA GLN A 87 -14.59 1.29 -0.44
C GLN A 87 -13.95 2.52 0.20
N LEU A 88 -12.67 2.40 0.60
CA LEU A 88 -11.99 3.44 1.36
C LEU A 88 -10.51 3.50 1.01
N VAL A 89 -9.98 4.71 0.93
CA VAL A 89 -8.54 4.97 0.80
C VAL A 89 -8.17 6.13 1.72
N ASN A 90 -7.51 5.83 2.83
CA ASN A 90 -7.13 6.83 3.84
C ASN A 90 -5.62 6.89 4.03
N GLY A 91 -5.10 8.09 4.29
CA GLY A 91 -3.71 8.26 4.67
C GLY A 91 -3.47 7.84 6.12
N MET A 92 -2.25 7.46 6.42
CA MET A 92 -1.81 7.19 7.78
C MET A 92 -0.35 7.62 7.98
N PHE A 93 0.00 7.89 9.23
CA PHE A 93 1.35 8.20 9.65
C PHE A 93 1.62 7.62 11.04
N TYR A 94 2.89 7.44 11.35
CA TYR A 94 3.33 6.99 12.65
C TYR A 94 3.65 8.20 13.53
N ASP A 95 3.02 8.28 14.71
CA ASP A 95 3.35 9.25 15.76
C ASP A 95 4.33 8.61 16.76
N PRO A 96 5.63 8.96 16.72
CA PRO A 96 6.62 8.37 17.62
C PRO A 96 6.47 8.86 19.07
N VAL A 97 5.89 10.04 19.29
CA VAL A 97 5.68 10.58 20.66
C VAL A 97 4.62 9.78 21.39
N ARG A 98 3.56 9.40 20.67
CA ARG A 98 2.46 8.58 21.21
C ARG A 98 2.63 7.09 20.93
N ASN A 99 3.71 6.70 20.25
CA ASN A 99 4.02 5.33 19.85
C ASN A 99 2.85 4.60 19.18
N ARG A 100 2.14 5.29 18.25
CA ARG A 100 0.93 4.75 17.61
C ARG A 100 0.74 5.24 16.18
N TRP A 101 0.04 4.44 15.39
CA TRP A 101 -0.44 4.84 14.06
C TRP A 101 -1.64 5.77 14.18
N MET A 102 -1.64 6.83 13.38
CA MET A 102 -2.72 7.81 13.32
C MET A 102 -3.21 7.97 11.89
N TRP A 103 -4.52 8.18 11.74
CA TRP A 103 -5.13 8.54 10.46
C TRP A 103 -4.69 9.94 10.04
N SER A 104 -4.43 10.10 8.75
CA SER A 104 -4.06 11.37 8.14
C SER A 104 -5.12 11.82 7.14
N PRO A 105 -5.46 13.12 7.08
CA PRO A 105 -6.23 13.68 5.97
C PRO A 105 -5.44 13.65 4.65
N THR A 106 -4.11 13.48 4.70
CA THR A 106 -3.23 13.42 3.53
C THR A 106 -2.68 12.02 3.31
N LYS A 107 -2.59 11.59 2.06
CA LYS A 107 -1.99 10.30 1.67
C LYS A 107 -0.48 10.44 1.44
N ALA A 108 0.17 11.38 2.14
CA ALA A 108 1.51 11.85 1.78
C ALA A 108 2.63 10.85 2.10
N PHE A 109 2.43 9.94 3.06
CA PHE A 109 3.46 9.01 3.51
C PHE A 109 3.03 7.56 3.29
N ILE A 110 2.09 7.08 4.09
CA ILE A 110 1.52 5.73 4.00
C ILE A 110 0.01 5.89 3.80
N TYR A 111 -0.61 4.92 3.14
CA TYR A 111 -2.05 4.85 3.02
C TYR A 111 -2.55 3.43 3.27
N ALA A 112 -3.77 3.34 3.79
CA ALA A 112 -4.53 2.12 3.85
C ALA A 112 -5.64 2.15 2.79
N ILE A 113 -5.86 1.02 2.14
CA ILE A 113 -6.98 0.80 1.22
C ILE A 113 -7.81 -0.39 1.69
N HIS A 114 -9.12 -0.24 1.64
CA HIS A 114 -10.10 -1.31 1.85
C HIS A 114 -10.90 -1.51 0.56
N ALA A 115 -10.99 -2.76 0.13
CA ALA A 115 -11.83 -3.15 -1.00
C ALA A 115 -12.61 -4.42 -0.67
N ILE A 116 -13.75 -4.60 -1.32
CA ILE A 116 -14.63 -5.78 -1.16
C ILE A 116 -14.68 -6.51 -2.50
N LYS A 117 -14.50 -7.83 -2.48
CA LYS A 117 -14.66 -8.66 -3.68
C LYS A 117 -16.14 -8.74 -4.06
N ILE A 118 -16.51 -8.13 -5.18
CA ILE A 118 -17.91 -8.06 -5.66
C ILE A 118 -18.17 -8.93 -6.89
N LYS A 119 -17.12 -9.45 -7.52
CA LYS A 119 -17.20 -10.35 -8.69
C LYS A 119 -16.19 -11.47 -8.55
N ASP A 120 -16.58 -12.68 -8.95
CA ASP A 120 -15.64 -13.77 -9.21
C ASP A 120 -15.32 -13.77 -10.70
N LEU A 121 -14.06 -13.47 -11.03
CA LEU A 121 -13.57 -13.46 -12.42
C LEU A 121 -13.04 -14.84 -12.86
N ASN A 122 -12.99 -15.80 -11.95
CA ASN A 122 -12.48 -17.16 -12.16
C ASN A 122 -13.62 -18.18 -12.35
N ARG A 123 -14.84 -17.75 -12.68
CA ARG A 123 -16.03 -18.58 -12.85
C ARG A 123 -16.77 -18.24 -14.13
#